data_AF-A0A212C653-F1
#
_entry.id   AF-A0A212C653-F1
#
_cell.length_a   1.000
_cell.length_b   1.000
_cell.length_c   1.000
_cell.angle_alpha   90.00
_cell.angle_beta   90.00
_cell.angle_gamma   90.00
#
_symmetry.space_group_name_H-M   'P 1'
#
loop_
_entity.id
_entity.type
_entity.pdbx_description
1 polymer ?
#
loop_
_entity_poly.entity_id
_entity_poly.type
_entity_poly.pdbx_seq_one_letter_code
_entity_poly.pdbx_strand_id
1 'polypeptide(L)'
;LISRLGEFGQFCPVSLAESYELVDCSLNDSLEFAAEFRGHYYKMSSLEKLNKFLDNPELYVPPLAPHPLPPTDMIPKRLTLSELKSRFPRCAELQEYRDRIYICESKEKLQKFLRSPHKYWNQKLPYKLPPLKEPMYLTSLPLPGYLEQGIATALIKAMNAAGCLKPKFPFLSVQRSALLYIALHLKAFNPNSSEYTRKKYKKKMEQFVERCELITYLGAKMTKKYKEPQFRAIDFDHKLQTFLSLRNIDPVNG
;
A
#
# COMPACT_ATOMS: atom_id res chain seq x y z
N LEU A 1 -7.65 22.56 -39.44
CA LEU A 1 -6.54 22.11 -38.55
C LEU A 1 -6.20 20.62 -38.68
N ILE A 2 -7.14 19.72 -39.05
CA ILE A 2 -6.86 18.27 -39.26
C ILE A 2 -5.93 18.03 -40.47
N SER A 3 -5.90 18.93 -41.44
CA SER A 3 -5.19 18.80 -42.73
C SER A 3 -3.67 18.99 -42.69
N ARG A 4 -3.07 19.22 -41.51
CA ARG A 4 -1.62 19.37 -41.34
C ARG A 4 -1.03 18.41 -40.30
N LEU A 5 -1.77 17.38 -39.88
CA LEU A 5 -1.22 16.37 -38.96
C LEU A 5 -0.16 15.54 -39.69
N GLY A 6 0.95 15.27 -39.01
CA GLY A 6 2.02 14.41 -39.53
C GLY A 6 1.60 12.95 -39.64
N GLU A 7 2.53 12.11 -40.08
CA GLU A 7 2.31 10.68 -40.38
C GLU A 7 1.86 9.85 -39.15
N PHE A 8 2.09 10.34 -37.93
CA PHE A 8 1.63 9.72 -36.69
C PHE A 8 0.24 10.18 -36.22
N GLY A 9 -0.41 11.10 -36.95
CA GLY A 9 -1.76 11.58 -36.65
C GLY A 9 -1.88 12.18 -35.24
N GLN A 10 -2.71 11.58 -34.40
CA GLN A 10 -2.95 12.01 -33.00
C GLN A 10 -2.06 11.28 -31.99
N PHE A 11 -1.15 10.40 -32.45
CA PHE A 11 -0.31 9.59 -31.58
C PHE A 11 1.05 10.22 -31.36
N CYS A 12 1.60 10.02 -30.16
CA CYS A 12 2.93 10.53 -29.81
C CYS A 12 4.04 9.76 -30.57
N PRO A 13 4.81 10.40 -31.47
CA PRO A 13 5.87 9.73 -32.22
C PRO A 13 7.02 9.27 -31.30
N VAL A 14 7.37 10.06 -30.30
CA VAL A 14 8.48 9.76 -29.36
C VAL A 14 8.16 8.54 -28.50
N SER A 15 6.91 8.40 -28.03
CA SER A 15 6.50 7.23 -27.24
C SER A 15 6.47 5.96 -28.09
N LEU A 16 6.07 6.06 -29.34
CA LEU A 16 6.12 4.92 -30.26
C LEU A 16 7.57 4.52 -30.58
N ALA A 17 8.45 5.51 -30.76
CA ALA A 17 9.86 5.26 -31.08
C ALA A 17 10.66 4.67 -29.91
N GLU A 18 10.49 5.18 -28.69
CA GLU A 18 11.30 4.76 -27.53
C GLU A 18 10.72 3.54 -26.80
N SER A 19 9.40 3.48 -26.61
CA SER A 19 8.75 2.45 -25.77
C SER A 19 7.79 1.53 -26.53
N TYR A 20 7.62 1.74 -27.85
CA TYR A 20 6.65 1.02 -28.67
C TYR A 20 5.21 1.12 -28.11
N GLU A 21 4.89 2.29 -27.54
CA GLU A 21 3.59 2.58 -26.92
C GLU A 21 2.76 3.53 -27.77
N LEU A 22 1.52 3.12 -28.06
CA LEU A 22 0.53 3.95 -28.74
C LEU A 22 -0.16 4.86 -27.72
N VAL A 23 0.39 6.06 -27.54
CA VAL A 23 -0.21 7.09 -26.67
C VAL A 23 -1.07 8.02 -27.51
N ASP A 24 -2.39 7.93 -27.32
CA ASP A 24 -3.39 8.78 -27.98
C ASP A 24 -3.46 10.16 -27.29
N CYS A 25 -3.05 11.21 -28.01
CA CYS A 25 -3.08 12.60 -27.56
C CYS A 25 -4.36 13.34 -28.02
N SER A 26 -5.35 12.66 -28.60
CA SER A 26 -6.62 13.27 -29.00
C SER A 26 -7.49 13.71 -27.83
N LEU A 27 -7.31 13.11 -26.64
CA LEU A 27 -8.11 13.41 -25.44
C LEU A 27 -7.75 14.75 -24.78
N ASN A 28 -6.60 15.32 -25.16
CA ASN A 28 -6.18 16.63 -24.72
C ASN A 28 -6.34 17.59 -25.92
N ASP A 29 -7.38 18.41 -25.89
CA ASP A 29 -7.62 19.44 -26.91
C ASP A 29 -6.57 20.57 -26.88
N SER A 30 -5.75 20.60 -25.81
CA SER A 30 -4.64 21.54 -25.67
C SER A 30 -3.51 21.24 -26.65
N LEU A 31 -3.02 22.28 -27.34
CA LEU A 31 -1.82 22.24 -28.19
C LEU A 31 -0.52 22.46 -27.39
N GLU A 32 -0.58 22.42 -26.06
CA GLU A 32 0.55 22.69 -25.16
C GLU A 32 1.79 21.83 -25.43
N PHE A 33 1.60 20.59 -25.88
CA PHE A 33 2.69 19.67 -26.23
C PHE A 33 2.74 19.33 -27.73
N ALA A 34 2.39 20.29 -28.59
CA ALA A 34 2.49 20.13 -30.03
C ALA A 34 3.75 20.81 -30.61
N ALA A 35 4.34 20.22 -31.64
CA ALA A 35 5.47 20.76 -32.37
C ALA A 35 5.20 20.71 -33.87
N GLU A 36 5.65 21.73 -34.59
CA GLU A 36 5.63 21.76 -36.05
C GLU A 36 7.01 21.35 -36.58
N PHE A 37 7.05 20.34 -37.44
CA PHE A 37 8.27 19.91 -38.12
C PHE A 37 7.97 19.60 -39.59
N ARG A 38 8.77 20.16 -40.50
CA ARG A 38 8.60 20.04 -41.96
C ARG A 38 7.16 20.34 -42.43
N GLY A 39 6.53 21.36 -41.84
CA GLY A 39 5.18 21.79 -42.19
C GLY A 39 4.04 20.92 -41.64
N HIS A 40 4.35 19.89 -40.85
CA HIS A 40 3.40 18.98 -40.23
C HIS A 40 3.40 19.12 -38.70
N TYR A 41 2.23 18.96 -38.08
CA TYR A 41 2.07 19.00 -36.63
C TYR A 41 2.14 17.60 -36.02
N TYR A 42 2.91 17.49 -34.94
CA TYR A 42 3.06 16.30 -34.12
C TYR A 42 2.65 16.63 -32.68
N LYS A 43 1.90 15.73 -32.05
CA LYS A 43 1.49 15.86 -30.65
C LYS A 43 2.31 14.95 -29.77
N MET A 44 2.75 15.44 -28.62
CA MET A 44 3.54 14.68 -27.66
C MET A 44 2.73 14.41 -26.40
N SER A 45 3.05 13.32 -25.71
CA SER A 45 2.33 12.90 -24.50
C SER A 45 2.73 13.68 -23.24
N SER A 46 3.84 14.41 -23.27
CA SER A 46 4.32 15.23 -22.15
C SER A 46 5.35 16.26 -22.63
N LEU A 47 5.65 17.24 -21.77
CA LEU A 47 6.72 18.23 -21.98
C LEU A 47 8.10 17.57 -22.19
N GLU A 48 8.40 16.50 -21.46
CA GLU A 48 9.66 15.75 -21.62
C GLU A 48 9.78 15.19 -23.04
N LYS A 49 8.71 14.59 -23.57
CA LYS A 49 8.69 14.05 -24.93
C LYS A 49 8.73 15.17 -25.99
N LEU A 50 8.10 16.32 -25.73
CA LEU A 50 8.21 17.51 -26.57
C LEU A 50 9.67 17.98 -26.67
N ASN A 51 10.37 18.14 -25.55
CA ASN A 51 11.76 18.58 -25.56
C ASN A 51 12.66 17.61 -26.34
N LYS A 52 12.50 16.30 -26.13
CA LYS A 52 13.20 15.28 -26.91
C LYS A 52 12.94 15.39 -28.42
N PHE A 53 11.69 15.64 -28.79
CA PHE A 53 11.32 15.84 -30.20
C PHE A 53 11.95 17.11 -30.77
N LEU A 54 11.99 18.21 -30.01
CA LEU A 54 12.61 19.47 -30.44
C LEU A 54 14.14 19.36 -30.57
N ASP A 55 14.78 18.55 -29.72
CA ASP A 55 16.23 18.34 -29.78
C ASP A 55 16.66 17.64 -31.07
N ASN A 56 15.96 16.57 -31.49
CA ASN A 56 16.27 15.80 -32.70
C ASN A 56 15.00 15.22 -33.36
N PRO A 57 14.20 16.05 -34.06
CA PRO A 57 12.91 15.63 -34.59
C PRO A 57 13.02 14.56 -35.69
N GLU A 58 14.12 14.57 -36.45
CA GLU A 58 14.34 13.61 -37.55
C GLU A 58 14.35 12.16 -37.08
N LEU A 59 14.81 11.88 -35.86
CA LEU A 59 14.84 10.51 -35.30
C LEU A 59 13.44 9.95 -35.02
N TYR A 60 12.44 10.82 -34.92
CA TYR A 60 11.07 10.44 -34.54
C TYR A 60 10.09 10.54 -35.71
N VAL A 61 10.51 11.03 -36.87
CA VAL A 61 9.67 11.12 -38.08
C VAL A 61 10.28 10.38 -39.27
N PRO A 62 9.47 9.90 -40.22
CA PRO A 62 10.00 9.26 -41.42
C PRO A 62 10.94 10.19 -42.21
N PRO A 63 12.05 9.64 -42.76
CA PRO A 63 12.36 8.22 -42.94
C PRO A 63 13.14 7.55 -41.79
N LEU A 64 13.61 8.31 -40.79
CA LEU A 64 14.50 7.79 -39.73
C LEU A 64 13.76 7.26 -38.50
N ALA A 65 12.43 7.44 -38.43
CA ALA A 65 11.61 6.88 -37.36
C ALA A 65 11.81 5.35 -37.25
N PRO A 66 12.15 4.81 -36.07
CA PRO A 66 12.43 3.39 -35.90
C PRO A 66 11.20 2.51 -36.11
N HIS A 67 10.01 3.06 -35.86
CA HIS A 67 8.74 2.36 -35.95
C HIS A 67 7.69 3.23 -36.63
N PRO A 68 7.17 2.84 -37.81
CA PRO A 68 6.05 3.56 -38.43
C PRO A 68 4.76 3.35 -37.63
N LEU A 69 3.80 4.25 -37.79
CA LEU A 69 2.47 4.06 -37.22
C LEU A 69 1.83 2.80 -37.82
N PRO A 70 1.25 1.90 -37.00
CA PRO A 70 0.54 0.72 -37.50
C PRO A 70 -0.63 1.11 -38.43
N PRO A 71 -0.99 0.27 -39.41
CA PRO A 71 -2.13 0.56 -40.26
C PRO A 71 -3.45 0.60 -39.46
N THR A 72 -4.43 1.36 -39.95
CA THR A 72 -5.62 1.78 -39.19
C THR A 72 -6.51 0.63 -38.70
N ASP A 73 -6.46 -0.51 -39.36
CA ASP A 73 -7.09 -1.79 -38.98
C ASP A 73 -6.39 -2.46 -37.78
N MET A 74 -5.09 -2.21 -37.61
CA MET A 74 -4.29 -2.67 -36.49
C MET A 74 -4.25 -1.68 -35.32
N ILE A 75 -4.80 -0.48 -35.45
CA ILE A 75 -4.90 0.47 -34.34
C ILE A 75 -6.18 0.16 -33.54
N PRO A 76 -6.10 -0.04 -32.21
CA PRO A 76 -7.28 -0.26 -31.39
C PRO A 76 -8.30 0.89 -31.50
N LYS A 77 -9.56 0.60 -31.85
CA LYS A 77 -10.68 1.57 -31.91
C LYS A 77 -11.63 1.45 -30.71
N ARG A 78 -11.83 2.53 -29.95
CA ARG A 78 -12.82 2.55 -28.86
C ARG A 78 -14.22 2.50 -29.46
N LEU A 79 -15.05 1.57 -28.98
CA LEU A 79 -16.47 1.48 -29.36
C LEU A 79 -17.31 2.45 -28.52
N THR A 80 -18.33 3.06 -29.13
CA THR A 80 -19.19 4.05 -28.47
C THR A 80 -20.27 3.40 -27.60
N LEU A 81 -20.68 4.05 -26.49
CA LEU A 81 -21.74 3.54 -25.59
C LEU A 81 -23.05 3.16 -26.30
N SER A 82 -23.36 3.82 -27.42
CA SER A 82 -24.49 3.53 -28.30
C SER A 82 -24.39 2.18 -29.01
N GLU A 83 -23.21 1.82 -29.53
CA GLU A 83 -22.95 0.50 -30.14
C GLU A 83 -22.88 -0.60 -29.07
N LEU A 84 -22.52 -0.23 -27.84
CA LEU A 84 -22.33 -1.12 -26.69
C LEU A 84 -23.64 -1.60 -26.06
N LYS A 85 -24.63 -0.71 -25.88
CA LYS A 85 -25.94 -1.07 -25.27
C LYS A 85 -26.73 -2.09 -26.08
N SER A 86 -26.51 -2.14 -27.40
CA SER A 86 -27.16 -3.10 -28.29
C SER A 86 -26.66 -4.53 -28.07
N ARG A 87 -25.43 -4.72 -27.56
CA ARG A 87 -24.79 -6.04 -27.54
C ARG A 87 -24.56 -6.62 -26.15
N PHE A 88 -24.33 -5.81 -25.09
CA PHE A 88 -24.02 -6.34 -23.76
C PHE A 88 -24.55 -5.48 -22.57
N PRO A 89 -25.29 -6.07 -21.60
CA PRO A 89 -25.95 -5.35 -20.50
C PRO A 89 -25.12 -5.12 -19.23
N ARG A 90 -23.79 -5.32 -19.23
CA ARG A 90 -22.92 -5.06 -18.06
C ARG A 90 -21.78 -4.11 -18.42
N CYS A 91 -21.64 -3.03 -17.64
CA CYS A 91 -20.60 -2.01 -17.78
C CYS A 91 -19.19 -2.63 -17.71
N ALA A 92 -18.64 -2.95 -18.88
CA ALA A 92 -17.25 -3.30 -19.08
C ALA A 92 -16.71 -2.46 -20.24
N GLU A 93 -15.45 -2.08 -20.15
CA GLU A 93 -14.80 -1.24 -21.15
C GLU A 93 -14.40 -2.11 -22.34
N LEU A 94 -15.07 -1.93 -23.47
CA LEU A 94 -15.00 -2.80 -24.65
C LEU A 94 -14.11 -2.18 -25.74
N GLN A 95 -13.27 -3.01 -26.36
CA GLN A 95 -12.24 -2.56 -27.28
C GLN A 95 -12.08 -3.51 -28.46
N GLU A 96 -12.13 -2.99 -29.68
CA GLU A 96 -11.84 -3.77 -30.87
C GLU A 96 -10.34 -3.72 -31.20
N TYR A 97 -9.76 -4.88 -31.50
CA TYR A 97 -8.39 -5.02 -31.98
C TYR A 97 -8.24 -6.30 -32.81
N ARG A 98 -7.80 -6.18 -34.07
CA ARG A 98 -7.64 -7.32 -35.02
C ARG A 98 -8.92 -8.16 -35.15
N ASP A 99 -10.04 -7.52 -35.46
CA ASP A 99 -11.36 -8.14 -35.66
C ASP A 99 -11.87 -8.95 -34.45
N ARG A 100 -11.34 -8.67 -33.25
CA ARG A 100 -11.74 -9.30 -31.99
C ARG A 100 -12.14 -8.24 -30.98
N ILE A 101 -13.16 -8.57 -30.18
CA ILE A 101 -13.66 -7.71 -29.10
C ILE A 101 -13.02 -8.14 -27.78
N TYR A 102 -12.35 -7.21 -27.11
CA TYR A 102 -11.74 -7.39 -25.80
C TYR A 102 -12.56 -6.69 -24.72
N ILE A 103 -12.76 -7.38 -23.59
CA ILE A 103 -13.47 -6.87 -22.42
C ILE A 103 -12.45 -6.54 -21.34
N CYS A 104 -12.41 -5.28 -20.92
CA CYS A 104 -11.56 -4.81 -19.83
C CYS A 104 -12.39 -4.57 -18.56
N GLU A 105 -11.91 -5.07 -17.42
CA GLU A 105 -12.58 -4.93 -16.11
C GLU A 105 -12.71 -3.47 -15.65
N SER A 106 -11.76 -2.61 -16.01
CA SER A 106 -11.76 -1.19 -15.61
C SER A 106 -11.19 -0.30 -16.72
N LYS A 107 -11.52 0.99 -16.64
CA LYS A 107 -10.99 2.02 -17.55
C LYS A 107 -9.46 2.06 -17.54
N GLU A 108 -8.84 1.85 -16.39
CA GLU A 108 -7.37 1.77 -16.27
C GLU A 108 -6.78 0.60 -17.07
N LYS A 109 -7.43 -0.57 -17.01
CA LYS A 109 -7.00 -1.74 -17.78
C LYS A 109 -7.24 -1.57 -19.29
N LEU A 110 -8.31 -0.88 -19.67
CA LEU A 110 -8.53 -0.47 -21.05
C LEU A 110 -7.37 0.43 -21.53
N GLN A 111 -6.97 1.45 -20.76
CA GLN A 111 -5.84 2.31 -21.15
C GLN A 111 -4.54 1.52 -21.33
N LYS A 112 -4.26 0.55 -20.45
CA LYS A 112 -3.09 -0.33 -20.59
C LYS A 112 -3.16 -1.15 -21.88
N PHE A 113 -4.33 -1.70 -22.20
CA PHE A 113 -4.55 -2.44 -23.44
C PHE A 113 -4.33 -1.55 -24.68
N LEU A 114 -4.86 -0.32 -24.68
CA LEU A 114 -4.70 0.63 -25.78
C LEU A 114 -3.24 1.03 -26.00
N ARG A 115 -2.46 1.20 -24.94
CA ARG A 115 -1.03 1.56 -25.03
C ARG A 115 -0.16 0.45 -25.59
N SER A 116 -0.45 -0.80 -25.25
CA SER A 116 0.37 -1.95 -25.67
C SER A 116 -0.49 -3.18 -26.02
N PRO A 117 -1.32 -3.10 -27.07
CA PRO A 117 -2.28 -4.17 -27.38
C PRO A 117 -1.58 -5.49 -27.74
N HIS A 118 -0.37 -5.40 -28.33
CA HIS A 118 0.50 -6.53 -28.65
C HIS A 118 0.87 -7.39 -27.43
N LYS A 119 0.87 -6.82 -26.21
CA LYS A 119 1.13 -7.55 -24.96
C LYS A 119 -0.05 -8.39 -24.49
N TYR A 120 -1.28 -8.09 -24.91
CA TYR A 120 -2.48 -8.69 -24.32
C TYR A 120 -3.27 -9.57 -25.29
N TRP A 121 -3.25 -9.25 -26.60
CA TRP A 121 -4.15 -9.86 -27.58
C TRP A 121 -4.00 -11.38 -27.78
N ASN A 122 -2.79 -11.93 -27.57
CA ASN A 122 -2.49 -13.36 -27.79
C ASN A 122 -1.84 -14.01 -26.56
N GLN A 123 -2.25 -13.58 -25.37
CA GLN A 123 -1.78 -14.19 -24.13
C GLN A 123 -2.35 -15.59 -23.97
N LYS A 124 -1.48 -16.58 -23.71
CA LYS A 124 -1.91 -17.93 -23.33
C LYS A 124 -2.39 -17.88 -21.88
N LEU A 125 -3.71 -17.97 -21.69
CA LEU A 125 -4.28 -18.02 -20.35
C LEU A 125 -3.81 -19.28 -19.62
N PRO A 126 -3.50 -19.19 -18.32
CA PRO A 126 -3.29 -20.38 -17.51
C PRO A 126 -4.53 -21.27 -17.58
N TYR A 127 -4.32 -22.59 -17.68
CA TYR A 127 -5.39 -23.58 -17.90
C TYR A 127 -6.50 -23.54 -16.82
N LYS A 128 -6.21 -22.95 -15.66
CA LYS A 128 -7.16 -22.76 -14.57
C LYS A 128 -7.36 -21.27 -14.35
N LEU A 129 -8.59 -20.81 -14.58
CA LEU A 129 -9.01 -19.50 -14.10
C LEU A 129 -8.89 -19.50 -12.56
N PRO A 130 -8.41 -18.40 -11.95
CA PRO A 130 -8.55 -18.23 -10.52
C PRO A 130 -10.04 -18.40 -10.15
N PRO A 131 -10.35 -19.08 -9.03
CA PRO A 131 -11.72 -19.16 -8.57
C PRO A 131 -12.29 -17.75 -8.38
N LEU A 132 -13.58 -17.59 -8.70
CA LEU A 132 -14.28 -16.34 -8.46
C LEU A 132 -14.16 -16.01 -6.97
N LYS A 133 -13.68 -14.80 -6.66
CA LYS A 133 -13.53 -14.36 -5.26
C LYS A 133 -14.90 -14.05 -4.70
N GLU A 134 -15.49 -15.02 -4.02
CA GLU A 134 -16.71 -14.81 -3.24
C GLU A 134 -16.36 -14.13 -1.91
N PRO A 135 -17.19 -13.20 -1.42
CA PRO A 135 -16.98 -12.59 -0.11
C PRO A 135 -17.10 -13.67 0.97
N MET A 136 -15.98 -13.98 1.63
CA MET A 136 -15.94 -14.92 2.75
C MET A 136 -15.96 -14.15 4.07
N TYR A 137 -16.77 -14.61 5.01
CA TYR A 137 -16.80 -14.05 6.37
C TYR A 137 -15.66 -14.63 7.20
N LEU A 138 -15.07 -13.84 8.10
CA LEU A 138 -14.03 -14.35 9.00
C LEU A 138 -14.52 -15.54 9.84
N THR A 139 -15.77 -15.49 10.29
CA THR A 139 -16.43 -16.54 11.08
C THR A 139 -16.68 -17.82 10.31
N SER A 140 -16.68 -17.79 8.98
CA SER A 140 -16.85 -19.00 8.16
C SER A 140 -15.54 -19.73 7.89
N LEU A 141 -14.39 -19.20 8.36
CA LEU A 141 -13.10 -19.85 8.18
C LEU A 141 -12.93 -21.03 9.17
N PRO A 142 -12.22 -22.11 8.77
CA PRO A 142 -11.73 -23.11 9.71
C PRO A 142 -10.89 -22.47 10.82
N LEU A 143 -10.81 -23.13 11.98
CA LEU A 143 -10.14 -22.60 13.18
C LEU A 143 -8.72 -22.01 12.91
N PRO A 144 -7.82 -22.66 12.15
CA PRO A 144 -6.51 -22.08 11.85
C PRO A 144 -6.61 -20.74 11.10
N GLY A 145 -7.45 -20.66 10.07
CA GLY A 145 -7.66 -19.43 9.30
C GLY A 145 -8.34 -18.33 10.12
N TYR A 146 -9.31 -18.69 10.96
CA TYR A 146 -9.94 -17.75 11.89
C TYR A 146 -8.92 -17.11 12.84
N LEU A 147 -8.05 -17.93 13.44
CA LEU A 147 -7.02 -17.44 14.38
C LEU A 147 -5.95 -16.61 13.66
N GLU A 148 -5.50 -17.06 12.49
CA GLU A 148 -4.50 -16.38 11.67
C GLU A 148 -4.98 -14.99 11.25
N GLN A 149 -6.20 -14.90 10.73
CA GLN A 149 -6.75 -13.64 10.25
C GLN A 149 -7.30 -12.75 11.38
N GLY A 150 -7.75 -13.35 12.48
CA GLY A 150 -8.40 -12.62 13.57
C GLY A 150 -7.45 -12.04 14.61
N ILE A 151 -6.52 -12.85 15.16
CA ILE A 151 -5.76 -12.47 16.36
C ILE A 151 -4.24 -12.61 16.22
N ALA A 152 -3.75 -13.39 15.24
CA ALA A 152 -2.33 -13.72 15.14
C ALA A 152 -1.43 -12.47 15.07
N THR A 153 -1.78 -11.49 14.23
CA THR A 153 -1.00 -10.25 14.10
C THR A 153 -0.89 -9.46 15.41
N ALA A 154 -1.97 -9.41 16.20
CA ALA A 154 -1.99 -8.73 17.49
C ALA A 154 -1.17 -9.47 18.55
N LEU A 155 -1.26 -10.81 18.58
CA LEU A 155 -0.48 -11.65 19.49
C LEU A 155 1.02 -11.59 19.18
N ILE A 156 1.41 -11.70 17.90
CA ILE A 156 2.81 -11.60 17.47
C ILE A 156 3.41 -10.27 17.94
N LYS A 157 2.70 -9.15 17.74
CA LYS A 157 3.15 -7.83 18.21
C LYS A 157 3.31 -7.78 19.73
N ALA A 158 2.32 -8.28 20.47
CA ALA A 158 2.37 -8.29 21.93
C ALA A 158 3.50 -9.18 22.49
N MET A 159 3.70 -10.35 21.90
CA MET A 159 4.77 -11.28 22.29
C MET A 159 6.16 -10.73 21.95
N ASN A 160 6.33 -10.12 20.77
CA ASN A 160 7.59 -9.45 20.40
C ASN A 160 7.91 -8.30 21.38
N ALA A 161 6.92 -7.45 21.69
CA ALA A 161 7.10 -6.38 22.67
C ALA A 161 7.46 -6.92 24.06
N ALA A 162 6.79 -7.98 24.51
CA ALA A 162 7.10 -8.65 25.78
C ALA A 162 8.52 -9.26 25.79
N GLY A 163 8.96 -9.83 24.66
CA GLY A 163 10.29 -10.42 24.49
C GLY A 163 11.41 -9.37 24.52
N CYS A 164 11.18 -8.19 23.95
CA CYS A 164 12.11 -7.07 24.02
C CYS A 164 12.20 -6.49 25.44
N LEU A 165 11.05 -6.26 26.09
CA LEU A 165 10.99 -5.64 27.41
C LEU A 165 11.41 -6.58 28.55
N LYS A 166 11.07 -7.88 28.45
CA LYS A 166 11.26 -8.90 29.50
C LYS A 166 10.68 -8.46 30.86
N PRO A 167 9.37 -8.15 30.92
CA PRO A 167 8.77 -7.55 32.11
C PRO A 167 8.84 -8.48 33.32
N LYS A 168 9.34 -7.94 34.43
CA LYS A 168 9.32 -8.61 35.73
C LYS A 168 8.66 -7.69 36.74
N PHE A 169 7.39 -7.98 37.03
CA PHE A 169 6.63 -7.19 37.99
C PHE A 169 6.98 -7.62 39.43
N PRO A 170 7.10 -6.67 40.37
CA PRO A 170 7.35 -6.96 41.78
C PRO A 170 6.43 -8.05 42.33
N PHE A 171 7.00 -9.01 43.06
CA PHE A 171 6.30 -10.12 43.74
C PHE A 171 5.49 -11.09 42.85
N LEU A 172 5.50 -10.94 41.52
CA LEU A 172 4.88 -11.88 40.60
C LEU A 172 5.91 -12.78 39.94
N SER A 173 5.52 -13.96 39.44
CA SER A 173 6.40 -14.78 38.61
C SER A 173 6.70 -14.09 37.27
N VAL A 174 7.80 -14.50 36.60
CA VAL A 174 8.14 -13.99 35.27
C VAL A 174 7.00 -14.28 34.29
N GLN A 175 6.46 -15.50 34.33
CA GLN A 175 5.34 -15.92 33.50
C GLN A 175 4.09 -15.05 33.72
N ARG A 176 3.70 -14.80 34.98
CA ARG A 176 2.53 -13.94 35.29
C ARG A 176 2.76 -12.51 34.83
N SER A 177 3.97 -11.97 35.00
CA SER A 177 4.31 -10.62 34.56
C SER A 177 4.20 -10.48 33.03
N ALA A 178 4.71 -11.46 32.28
CA ALA A 178 4.61 -11.49 30.83
C ALA A 178 3.16 -11.62 30.35
N LEU A 179 2.36 -12.48 30.98
CA LEU A 179 0.93 -12.65 30.64
C LEU A 179 0.14 -11.35 30.87
N LEU A 180 0.38 -10.66 31.98
CA LEU A 180 -0.26 -9.38 32.28
C LEU A 180 0.13 -8.31 31.26
N TYR A 181 1.41 -8.22 30.91
CA TYR A 181 1.89 -7.30 29.89
C TYR A 181 1.23 -7.57 28.53
N ILE A 182 1.17 -8.83 28.09
CA ILE A 182 0.50 -9.22 26.84
C ILE A 182 -0.99 -8.85 26.89
N ALA A 183 -1.67 -9.11 27.99
CA ALA A 183 -3.08 -8.76 28.16
C ALA A 183 -3.32 -7.25 28.09
N LEU A 184 -2.49 -6.44 28.75
CA LEU A 184 -2.55 -4.97 28.70
C LEU A 184 -2.28 -4.47 27.28
N HIS A 185 -1.27 -5.03 26.60
CA HIS A 185 -0.93 -4.70 25.23
C HIS A 185 -2.09 -5.00 24.26
N LEU A 186 -2.70 -6.18 24.36
CA LEU A 186 -3.86 -6.54 23.53
C LEU A 186 -5.03 -5.56 23.73
N LYS A 187 -5.29 -5.12 24.97
CA LYS A 187 -6.35 -4.13 25.24
C LYS A 187 -5.99 -2.71 24.79
N ALA A 188 -4.73 -2.32 24.91
CA ALA A 188 -4.25 -0.98 24.52
C ALA A 188 -4.27 -0.75 23.01
N PHE A 189 -4.07 -1.82 22.23
CA PHE A 189 -3.92 -1.76 20.77
C PHE A 189 -5.06 -2.43 19.97
N ASN A 190 -6.18 -2.79 20.61
CA ASN A 190 -7.33 -3.37 19.92
C ASN A 190 -8.08 -2.29 19.09
N PRO A 191 -8.08 -2.36 17.74
CA PRO A 191 -8.72 -1.34 16.89
C PRO A 191 -10.24 -1.30 17.05
N ASN A 192 -10.87 -2.41 17.45
CA ASN A 192 -12.31 -2.50 17.65
C ASN A 192 -12.77 -1.90 18.98
N SER A 193 -11.85 -1.48 19.84
CA SER A 193 -12.16 -0.89 21.14
C SER A 193 -12.24 0.64 21.09
N SER A 194 -13.08 1.23 21.95
CA SER A 194 -13.26 2.68 22.01
C SER A 194 -11.94 3.40 22.31
N GLU A 195 -11.78 4.62 21.78
CA GLU A 195 -10.56 5.42 21.98
C GLU A 195 -10.26 5.65 23.47
N TYR A 196 -11.28 5.95 24.27
CA TYR A 196 -11.18 6.05 25.72
C TYR A 196 -10.58 4.80 26.35
N THR A 197 -11.07 3.61 25.96
CA THR A 197 -10.59 2.33 26.48
C THR A 197 -9.13 2.11 26.12
N ARG A 198 -8.76 2.35 24.85
CA ARG A 198 -7.36 2.25 24.40
C ARG A 198 -6.44 3.17 25.20
N LYS A 199 -6.83 4.43 25.39
CA LYS A 199 -6.05 5.40 26.17
C LYS A 199 -5.89 4.99 27.64
N LYS A 200 -6.96 4.47 28.25
CA LYS A 200 -6.93 3.93 29.62
C LYS A 200 -5.93 2.77 29.76
N TYR A 201 -5.96 1.81 28.83
CA TYR A 201 -5.06 0.64 28.89
C TYR A 201 -3.62 0.97 28.48
N LYS A 202 -3.40 1.96 27.60
CA LYS A 202 -2.05 2.50 27.34
C LYS A 202 -1.42 3.06 28.61
N LYS A 203 -2.16 3.91 29.35
CA LYS A 203 -1.69 4.44 30.63
C LYS A 203 -1.43 3.35 31.67
N LYS A 204 -2.32 2.36 31.79
CA LYS A 204 -2.08 1.19 32.67
C LYS A 204 -0.84 0.41 32.28
N MET A 205 -0.59 0.25 30.98
CA MET A 205 0.59 -0.43 30.46
C MET A 205 1.88 0.34 30.78
N GLU A 206 1.90 1.67 30.60
CA GLU A 206 3.03 2.54 30.97
C GLU A 206 3.35 2.42 32.47
N GLN A 207 2.33 2.54 33.33
CA GLN A 207 2.48 2.36 34.78
C GLN A 207 2.99 0.96 35.15
N PHE A 208 2.54 -0.07 34.44
CA PHE A 208 3.02 -1.44 34.65
C PHE A 208 4.53 -1.56 34.32
N VAL A 209 4.98 -0.93 33.24
CA VAL A 209 6.40 -0.90 32.85
C VAL A 209 7.23 -0.15 33.89
N GLU A 210 6.80 1.04 34.32
CA GLU A 210 7.46 1.82 35.37
C GLU A 210 7.62 1.00 36.68
N ARG A 211 6.56 0.27 37.07
CA ARG A 211 6.59 -0.61 38.25
C ARG A 211 7.57 -1.78 38.07
N CYS A 212 7.75 -2.31 36.87
CA CYS A 212 8.75 -3.35 36.59
C CYS A 212 10.18 -2.81 36.74
N GLU A 213 10.43 -1.57 36.33
CA GLU A 213 11.76 -0.93 36.42
C GLU A 213 12.22 -0.71 37.87
N LEU A 214 11.31 -0.70 38.84
CA LEU A 214 11.63 -0.59 40.27
C LEU A 214 12.62 -1.68 40.72
N ILE A 215 12.50 -2.91 40.22
CA ILE A 215 13.41 -4.01 40.59
C ILE A 215 14.83 -3.68 40.14
N THR A 216 14.99 -3.25 38.88
CA THR A 216 16.29 -2.89 38.32
C THR A 216 16.89 -1.68 39.03
N TYR A 217 16.07 -0.65 39.27
CA TYR A 217 16.49 0.56 39.98
C TYR A 217 16.94 0.24 41.41
N LEU A 218 16.12 -0.47 42.19
CA LEU A 218 16.44 -0.81 43.57
C LEU A 218 17.62 -1.77 43.64
N GLY A 219 17.74 -2.74 42.73
CA GLY A 219 18.90 -3.62 42.64
C GLY A 219 20.22 -2.86 42.42
N ALA A 220 20.19 -1.76 41.66
CA ALA A 220 21.36 -0.92 41.43
C ALA A 220 21.67 0.04 42.60
N LYS A 221 20.64 0.56 43.28
CA LYS A 221 20.79 1.58 44.33
C LYS A 221 20.89 1.03 45.75
N MET A 222 20.34 -0.16 46.02
CA MET A 222 20.47 -0.85 47.31
C MET A 222 21.81 -1.58 47.41
N THR A 223 22.84 -0.85 47.81
CA THR A 223 24.15 -1.44 48.10
C THR A 223 24.16 -2.13 49.46
N LYS A 224 25.05 -3.11 49.66
CA LYS A 224 25.25 -3.78 50.96
C LYS A 224 25.63 -2.81 52.11
N LYS A 225 26.20 -1.65 51.78
CA LYS A 225 26.55 -0.60 52.75
C LYS A 225 25.37 0.34 52.93
N TYR A 226 24.98 0.54 54.18
CA TYR A 226 23.97 1.53 54.55
C TYR A 226 24.43 2.94 54.17
N LYS A 227 23.50 3.75 53.68
CA LYS A 227 23.67 5.19 53.44
C LYS A 227 22.58 5.93 54.21
N GLU A 228 22.96 6.98 54.91
CA GLU A 228 22.00 7.88 55.57
C GLU A 228 21.08 8.53 54.53
N PRO A 229 19.83 8.88 54.90
CA PRO A 229 18.84 9.43 53.97
C PRO A 229 19.35 10.61 53.12
N GLN A 230 20.17 11.50 53.71
CA GLN A 230 20.75 12.66 53.02
C GLN A 230 21.71 12.33 51.88
N PHE A 231 22.28 11.11 51.87
CA PHE A 231 23.22 10.65 50.84
C PHE A 231 22.57 9.67 49.84
N ARG A 232 21.25 9.48 49.91
CA ARG A 232 20.49 8.65 48.96
C ARG A 232 20.04 9.48 47.77
N ALA A 233 19.66 8.81 46.69
CA ALA A 233 18.98 9.49 45.59
C ALA A 233 17.64 10.05 46.10
N ILE A 234 17.27 11.24 45.63
CA ILE A 234 16.08 11.98 46.09
C ILE A 234 14.80 11.15 45.96
N ASP A 235 14.70 10.33 44.92
CA ASP A 235 13.55 9.49 44.61
C ASP A 235 13.61 8.09 45.25
N PHE A 236 14.68 7.75 45.95
CA PHE A 236 14.94 6.39 46.44
C PHE A 236 13.87 5.91 47.42
N ASP A 237 13.61 6.68 48.49
CA ASP A 237 12.69 6.26 49.54
C ASP A 237 11.25 6.17 48.99
N HIS A 238 10.86 7.09 48.11
CA HIS A 238 9.57 7.04 47.42
C HIS A 238 9.43 5.78 46.54
N LYS A 239 10.44 5.47 45.72
CA LYS A 239 10.46 4.26 44.87
C LYS A 239 10.48 2.97 45.67
N LEU A 240 11.17 2.95 46.82
CA LEU A 240 11.17 1.83 47.74
C LEU A 240 9.79 1.61 48.37
N GLN A 241 9.15 2.67 48.87
CA GLN A 241 7.79 2.57 49.41
C GLN A 241 6.80 2.12 48.35
N THR A 242 6.93 2.65 47.12
CA THR A 242 6.12 2.21 45.97
C THR A 242 6.35 0.73 45.65
N PHE A 243 7.60 0.26 45.69
CA PHE A 243 7.90 -1.16 45.49
C PHE A 243 7.24 -2.02 46.57
N LEU A 244 7.39 -1.67 47.85
CA LEU A 244 6.85 -2.46 48.97
C LEU A 244 5.31 -2.49 48.98
N SER A 245 4.65 -1.41 48.57
CA SER A 245 3.18 -1.35 48.52
C SER A 245 2.58 -2.34 47.54
N LEU A 246 3.33 -2.75 46.49
CA LEU A 246 2.88 -3.71 45.49
C LEU A 246 2.73 -5.15 45.99
N ARG A 247 3.17 -5.47 47.22
CA ARG A 247 3.19 -6.85 47.74
C ARG A 247 1.81 -7.50 47.85
N ASN A 248 0.77 -6.71 48.13
CA ASN A 248 -0.59 -7.19 48.37
C ASN A 248 -1.60 -6.61 47.37
N ILE A 249 -1.13 -6.02 46.26
CA ILE A 249 -2.00 -5.38 45.28
C ILE A 249 -2.29 -6.35 44.13
N ASP A 250 -3.57 -6.45 43.76
CA ASP A 250 -3.95 -7.14 42.51
C ASP A 250 -3.48 -6.29 41.32
N PRO A 251 -2.52 -6.78 40.51
CA PRO A 251 -1.94 -6.05 39.39
C PRO A 251 -2.94 -5.71 38.27
N VAL A 252 -4.13 -6.31 38.27
CA VAL A 252 -5.19 -6.02 37.29
C VAL A 252 -6.06 -4.84 37.71
N ASN A 253 -6.32 -4.73 39.02
CA ASN A 253 -7.33 -3.84 39.60
C ASN A 253 -6.78 -2.72 40.49
N GLY A 254 -5.54 -2.82 40.99
CA GLY A 254 -4.87 -1.77 41.77
C GLY A 254 -3.70 -1.07 41.07
#